data_AF-A0A543FYP7-F1
#
_entry.id   AF-A0A543FYP7-F1
#
_cell.length_a   1.000
_cell.length_b   1.000
_cell.length_c   1.000
_cell.angle_alpha   90.00
_cell.angle_beta   90.00
_cell.angle_gamma   90.00
#
_symmetry.space_group_name_H-M   'P 1'
#
loop_
_entity.id
_entity.type
_entity.pdbx_description
1 polymer ?
#
loop_
_entity_poly.entity_id
_entity_poly.type
_entity_poly.pdbx_seq_one_letter_code
_entity_poly.pdbx_strand_id
1 'polypeptide(L)'
;MTRGAMAVLVALTALATACASPIAGTPHPASAAAAGGGLPLDPEQTRLAELSAQVRSWDICAMHDTEAAARATGYVPDELLPYREPGICRLVTKDPNGVQEWELQLAVVRVLPTEGGGQPLDVGGVQMPQVGESGESNCAYSYPIEPAGQGDAPWGIEVAVFSIAGNKAPCDVAGEYAKALAPRLADPPLRSAGGTKPALGITASDPCAVAAAMVPAMAGGPTGPGAVAVSDLEPYKCSITVDVGSGAGVRRVSGSAEFTLASASDVGSVTIGRFPGARNQLGINCQAEFAPFDTLLAGNPGIPPSIPVVEVVGECDQIDAIATAAAGAIAPAPGGAPRDNALALGDLDPPPTAESAGSPFDPCTVVDGWQAYPTDVQPDSPRPAVPMDVRPDDPFKVGCKFNAGDMFSSLVWGLPTEDGFSADPAARRAGAVAKQYAGKPGVEEVSTNKANGEPTCYSAVQISQGIAAMVTTLPGDPCRVNRAVLEQVAQKVP
;
A
#
# COMPACT_ATOMS: atom_id res chain seq x y z
N MET A 1 33.58 75.81 -3.11
CA MET A 1 34.42 74.93 -3.97
C MET A 1 35.30 74.16 -3.01
N THR A 2 35.27 72.84 -2.83
CA THR A 2 34.75 71.70 -3.57
C THR A 2 34.49 70.60 -2.52
N ARG A 3 33.29 70.01 -2.53
CA ARG A 3 32.95 68.78 -1.79
C ARG A 3 32.82 67.67 -2.82
N GLY A 4 33.39 66.49 -2.55
CA GLY A 4 33.07 65.29 -3.33
C GLY A 4 34.13 64.21 -3.22
N ALA A 5 33.98 63.30 -2.25
CA ALA A 5 34.30 61.88 -2.32
C ALA A 5 34.30 61.28 -0.91
N MET A 6 33.28 60.49 -0.58
CA MET A 6 33.32 59.32 0.33
C MET A 6 31.88 58.96 0.73
N ALA A 7 31.22 58.13 -0.09
CA ALA A 7 30.00 57.42 0.31
C ALA A 7 29.70 56.27 -0.68
N VAL A 8 30.66 55.37 -0.93
CA VAL A 8 30.40 54.10 -1.65
C VAL A 8 31.31 53.02 -1.06
N LEU A 9 30.99 52.48 0.12
CA LEU A 9 31.62 51.22 0.59
C LEU A 9 30.88 50.47 1.73
N VAL A 10 29.57 50.63 1.90
CA VAL A 10 28.83 49.92 2.98
C VAL A 10 27.63 49.10 2.47
N ALA A 11 27.32 49.12 1.17
CA ALA A 11 26.15 48.42 0.63
C ALA A 11 26.44 47.05 -0.03
N LEU A 12 27.69 46.53 0.01
CA LEU A 12 28.04 45.27 -0.66
C LEU A 12 28.25 44.05 0.26
N THR A 13 28.21 44.20 1.58
CA THR A 13 28.38 43.08 2.53
C THR A 13 27.06 42.50 3.04
N ALA A 14 25.91 43.05 2.67
CA ALA A 14 24.59 42.54 3.08
C ALA A 14 23.91 41.59 2.08
N LEU A 15 24.55 41.30 0.93
CA LEU A 15 24.01 40.43 -0.12
C LEU A 15 24.61 39.00 -0.12
N ALA A 16 25.53 38.69 0.80
CA ALA A 16 26.22 37.39 0.85
C ALA A 16 25.65 36.39 1.88
N THR A 17 24.63 36.76 2.67
CA THR A 17 24.06 35.90 3.72
C THR A 17 22.60 35.46 3.46
N ALA A 18 22.09 35.64 2.24
CA ALA A 18 20.70 35.31 1.89
C ALA A 18 20.51 33.97 1.16
N CYS A 19 21.56 33.15 0.98
CA CYS A 19 21.47 31.88 0.23
C CYS A 19 21.49 30.62 1.10
N ALA A 20 21.19 30.72 2.40
CA ALA A 20 21.03 29.57 3.28
C ALA A 20 19.77 29.77 4.13
N SER A 21 18.61 29.82 3.48
CA SER A 21 17.34 29.68 4.20
C SER A 21 17.29 28.25 4.75
N PRO A 22 17.23 28.04 6.08
CA PRO A 22 16.90 26.73 6.62
C PRO A 22 15.53 26.33 6.07
N ILE A 23 15.39 25.06 5.70
CA ILE A 23 14.15 24.45 5.23
C ILE A 23 13.02 24.85 6.20
N ALA A 24 12.03 25.60 5.69
CA ALA A 24 10.91 26.07 6.48
C ALA A 24 9.92 24.93 6.67
N GLY A 25 9.98 24.29 7.84
CA GLY A 25 9.18 23.12 8.18
C GLY A 25 9.78 22.35 9.36
N THR A 26 10.29 23.05 10.37
CA THR A 26 10.90 22.36 11.54
C THR A 26 9.85 21.44 12.16
N PRO A 27 10.09 20.11 12.16
CA PRO A 27 9.17 19.17 12.77
C PRO A 27 8.88 19.61 14.19
N HIS A 28 7.60 19.70 14.55
CA HIS A 28 7.26 19.81 15.96
C HIS A 28 7.82 18.54 16.61
N PRO A 29 8.67 18.62 17.64
CA PRO A 29 9.25 17.44 18.24
C PRO A 29 8.12 16.58 18.79
N ALA A 30 7.85 15.46 18.12
CA ALA A 30 7.09 14.38 18.72
C ALA A 30 7.79 14.05 20.05
N SER A 31 7.00 13.81 21.09
CA SER A 31 7.48 13.46 22.43
C SER A 31 8.72 12.56 22.34
N ALA A 32 9.84 13.05 22.89
CA ALA A 32 11.19 12.55 22.66
C ALA A 32 11.41 11.14 23.25
N ALA A 33 10.82 10.12 22.64
CA ALA A 33 11.43 8.80 22.67
C ALA A 33 12.81 8.95 22.00
N ALA A 34 13.87 8.49 22.66
CA ALA A 34 15.21 8.55 22.11
C ALA A 34 15.23 7.78 20.77
N ALA A 35 15.70 8.43 19.70
CA ALA A 35 15.89 7.78 18.41
C ALA A 35 16.78 6.54 18.58
N GLY A 36 16.37 5.40 18.00
CA GLY A 36 17.13 4.16 18.09
C GLY A 36 16.69 3.19 19.19
N GLY A 37 15.60 3.49 19.90
CA GLY A 37 14.93 2.49 20.76
C GLY A 37 15.75 1.94 21.93
N GLY A 38 16.84 2.60 22.31
CA GLY A 38 17.76 2.15 23.37
C GLY A 38 18.86 1.19 22.91
N LEU A 39 19.02 0.96 21.60
CA LEU A 39 20.16 0.23 21.06
C LEU A 39 21.48 1.03 21.21
N PRO A 40 22.63 0.36 21.35
CA PRO A 40 23.92 1.03 21.34
C PRO A 40 24.26 1.48 19.92
N LEU A 41 24.07 2.78 19.65
CA LEU A 41 24.37 3.39 18.37
C LEU A 41 25.72 4.12 18.43
N ASP A 42 26.52 4.01 17.39
CA ASP A 42 27.64 4.93 17.17
C ASP A 42 27.13 6.33 16.72
N PRO A 43 27.99 7.35 16.60
CA PRO A 43 27.57 8.69 16.20
C PRO A 43 26.91 8.77 14.81
N GLU A 44 27.36 7.96 13.85
CA GLU A 44 26.78 7.93 12.51
C GLU A 44 25.40 7.28 12.54
N GLN A 45 25.26 6.16 13.24
CA GLN A 45 24.01 5.47 13.45
C GLN A 45 23.01 6.33 14.22
N THR A 46 23.46 7.12 15.20
CA THR A 46 22.61 8.07 15.92
C THR A 46 22.02 9.12 14.96
N ARG A 47 22.86 9.72 14.10
CA ARG A 47 22.41 10.65 13.06
C ARG A 47 21.40 10.00 12.11
N LEU A 48 21.68 8.77 11.65
CA LEU A 48 20.77 8.04 10.77
C LEU A 48 19.45 7.68 11.46
N ALA A 49 19.46 7.37 12.76
CA ALA A 49 18.26 7.12 13.55
C ALA A 49 17.39 8.39 13.67
N GLU A 50 18.00 9.55 13.87
CA GLU A 50 17.31 10.84 13.90
C GLU A 50 16.69 11.18 12.54
N LEU A 51 17.45 11.04 11.45
CA LEU A 51 16.94 11.21 10.09
C LEU A 51 15.79 10.25 9.80
N SER A 52 15.95 8.97 10.16
CA SER A 52 14.93 7.94 9.98
C SER A 52 13.64 8.27 10.74
N ALA A 53 13.76 8.80 11.97
CA ALA A 53 12.61 9.27 12.74
C ALA A 53 11.90 10.45 12.06
N GLN A 54 12.66 11.40 11.49
CA GLN A 54 12.10 12.48 10.69
C GLN A 54 11.36 11.95 9.45
N VAL A 55 11.97 11.04 8.69
CA VAL A 55 11.38 10.45 7.48
C VAL A 55 10.08 9.68 7.80
N ARG A 56 10.05 8.89 8.88
CA ARG A 56 8.83 8.20 9.31
C ARG A 56 7.68 9.15 9.64
N SER A 57 7.98 10.39 10.03
CA SER A 57 6.96 11.42 10.28
C SER A 57 6.33 11.98 9.01
N TRP A 58 6.96 11.79 7.84
CA TRP A 58 6.46 12.25 6.55
C TRP A 58 5.42 11.30 5.96
N ASP A 59 4.37 11.88 5.40
CA ASP A 59 3.37 11.19 4.61
C ASP A 59 3.79 11.21 3.13
N ILE A 60 4.63 10.25 2.74
CA ILE A 60 5.18 10.14 1.38
C ILE A 60 4.06 10.06 0.34
N CYS A 61 2.94 9.42 0.66
CA CYS A 61 1.81 9.38 -0.25
C CYS A 61 1.10 10.73 -0.40
N ALA A 62 0.99 11.52 0.68
CA ALA A 62 0.49 12.89 0.60
C ALA A 62 1.41 13.85 -0.16
N MET A 63 2.66 13.47 -0.43
CA MET A 63 3.55 14.25 -1.30
C MET A 63 3.11 14.20 -2.77
N HIS A 64 2.37 13.17 -3.20
CA HIS A 64 1.88 13.12 -4.57
C HIS A 64 0.90 14.27 -4.86
N ASP A 65 0.91 14.70 -6.12
CA ASP A 65 -0.06 15.62 -6.69
C ASP A 65 -0.70 14.94 -7.91
N THR A 66 -1.93 14.45 -7.74
CA THR A 66 -2.64 13.67 -8.76
C THR A 66 -2.94 14.51 -9.99
N GLU A 67 -3.24 15.80 -9.83
CA GLU A 67 -3.46 16.71 -10.96
C GLU A 67 -2.16 17.00 -11.72
N ALA A 68 -1.04 17.17 -11.01
CA ALA A 68 0.26 17.35 -11.65
C ALA A 68 0.69 16.09 -12.39
N ALA A 69 0.45 14.90 -11.83
CA ALA A 69 0.72 13.64 -12.50
C ALA A 69 -0.12 13.51 -13.77
N ALA A 70 -1.40 13.86 -13.71
CA ALA A 70 -2.30 13.88 -14.87
C ALA A 70 -1.80 14.82 -15.97
N ARG A 71 -1.30 16.02 -15.62
CA ARG A 71 -0.72 16.96 -16.60
C ARG A 71 0.59 16.43 -17.21
N ALA A 72 1.49 15.93 -16.37
CA ALA A 72 2.80 15.45 -16.78
C ALA A 72 2.68 14.20 -17.69
N THR A 73 1.76 13.30 -17.40
CA THR A 73 1.53 12.07 -18.18
C THR A 73 0.53 12.26 -19.33
N GLY A 74 -0.43 13.16 -19.17
CA GLY A 74 -1.62 13.27 -20.03
C GLY A 74 -2.71 12.24 -19.71
N TYR A 75 -2.56 11.47 -18.63
CA TYR A 75 -3.41 10.32 -18.26
C TYR A 75 -4.22 10.60 -17.00
N VAL A 76 -5.17 9.71 -16.68
CA VAL A 76 -6.02 9.85 -15.49
C VAL A 76 -5.37 9.11 -14.32
N PRO A 77 -5.25 9.73 -13.13
CA PRO A 77 -4.85 9.05 -11.91
C PRO A 77 -5.79 7.91 -11.58
N ASP A 78 -5.24 6.75 -11.29
CA ASP A 78 -5.99 5.49 -11.23
C ASP A 78 -5.74 4.74 -9.91
N GLU A 79 -4.50 4.69 -9.41
CA GLU A 79 -4.20 4.05 -8.12
C GLU A 79 -3.15 4.85 -7.35
N LEU A 80 -3.32 5.03 -6.04
CA LEU A 80 -2.30 5.59 -5.16
C LEU A 80 -2.11 4.70 -3.94
N LEU A 81 -0.96 4.03 -3.84
CA LEU A 81 -0.68 3.09 -2.77
C LEU A 81 0.77 3.16 -2.30
N PRO A 82 1.06 2.90 -1.01
CA PRO A 82 2.41 2.53 -0.61
C PRO A 82 2.86 1.28 -1.39
N TYR A 83 4.14 1.15 -1.69
CA TYR A 83 4.66 0.05 -2.52
C TYR A 83 5.81 -0.67 -1.81
N ARG A 84 5.60 -1.95 -1.48
CA ARG A 84 6.51 -2.82 -0.69
C ARG A 84 6.74 -2.36 0.74
N GLU A 85 7.02 -1.09 0.98
CA GLU A 85 7.23 -0.53 2.31
C GLU A 85 6.51 0.82 2.47
N PRO A 86 6.24 1.29 3.70
CA PRO A 86 5.55 2.56 3.93
C PRO A 86 6.35 3.81 3.50
N GLY A 87 7.63 3.65 3.17
CA GLY A 87 8.55 4.69 2.71
C GLY A 87 8.51 4.98 1.22
N ILE A 88 7.83 4.12 0.46
CA ILE A 88 7.67 4.25 -0.99
C ILE A 88 6.18 4.41 -1.26
N CYS A 89 5.81 5.44 -2.00
CA CYS A 89 4.45 5.59 -2.52
C CYS A 89 4.46 5.56 -4.05
N ARG A 90 3.47 4.87 -4.60
CA ARG A 90 3.28 4.66 -6.02
C ARG A 90 1.95 5.27 -6.43
N LEU A 91 2.00 6.13 -7.45
CA LEU A 91 0.85 6.65 -8.17
C LEU A 91 0.85 6.07 -9.60
N VAL A 92 -0.20 5.34 -9.93
CA VAL A 92 -0.44 4.84 -11.30
C VAL A 92 -1.36 5.82 -12.01
N THR A 93 -1.04 6.15 -13.26
CA THR A 93 -1.95 6.84 -14.18
C THR A 93 -2.16 6.01 -15.44
N LYS A 94 -3.39 5.99 -15.96
CA LYS A 94 -3.77 5.22 -17.14
C LYS A 94 -4.33 6.10 -18.24
N ASP A 95 -4.04 5.73 -19.49
CA ASP A 95 -4.72 6.33 -20.61
C ASP A 95 -6.22 5.98 -20.57
N PRO A 96 -7.10 6.76 -21.23
CA PRO A 96 -8.54 6.49 -21.21
C PRO A 96 -8.96 5.10 -21.71
N ASN A 97 -8.10 4.39 -22.46
CA ASN A 97 -8.38 3.04 -22.94
C ASN A 97 -7.78 1.95 -22.03
N GLY A 98 -7.01 2.31 -20.99
CA GLY A 98 -6.37 1.39 -20.05
C GLY A 98 -5.27 0.50 -20.67
N VAL A 99 -4.72 0.88 -21.83
CA VAL A 99 -3.68 0.12 -22.55
C VAL A 99 -2.28 0.60 -22.17
N GLN A 100 -2.13 1.88 -21.87
CA GLN A 100 -0.86 2.51 -21.52
C GLN A 100 -0.93 3.03 -20.09
N GLU A 101 0.16 2.84 -19.35
CA GLU A 101 0.25 3.28 -17.97
C GLU A 101 1.59 3.93 -17.66
N TRP A 102 1.53 4.87 -16.73
CA TRP A 102 2.69 5.44 -16.07
C TRP A 102 2.64 5.10 -14.59
N GLU A 103 3.81 4.76 -14.06
CA GLU A 103 4.00 4.58 -12.63
C GLU A 103 4.94 5.68 -12.13
N LEU A 104 4.44 6.53 -11.24
CA LEU A 104 5.20 7.59 -10.61
C LEU A 104 5.45 7.18 -9.15
N GLN A 105 6.71 7.04 -8.76
CA GLN A 105 7.10 6.65 -7.41
C GLN A 105 7.77 7.80 -6.67
N LEU A 106 7.44 7.91 -5.39
CA LEU A 106 8.17 8.70 -4.41
C LEU A 106 8.77 7.76 -3.37
N ALA A 107 10.09 7.80 -3.21
CA ALA A 107 10.80 6.93 -2.27
C ALA A 107 11.85 7.74 -1.50
N VAL A 108 12.10 7.38 -0.24
CA VAL A 108 13.26 7.93 0.49
C VAL A 108 14.40 6.93 0.43
N VAL A 109 15.45 7.28 -0.31
CA VAL A 109 16.54 6.37 -0.64
C VAL A 109 17.90 7.02 -0.42
N ARG A 110 18.94 6.19 -0.36
CA ARG A 110 20.32 6.66 -0.50
C ARG A 110 20.53 7.13 -1.94
N VAL A 111 21.00 8.36 -2.09
CA VAL A 111 21.27 8.99 -3.38
C VAL A 111 22.58 8.45 -3.92
N LEU A 112 22.47 7.63 -4.97
CA LEU A 112 23.58 7.18 -5.77
C LEU A 112 23.44 7.83 -7.15
N PRO A 113 24.17 8.93 -7.42
CA PRO A 113 24.15 9.56 -8.73
C PRO A 113 24.54 8.58 -9.81
N THR A 114 23.79 8.56 -10.91
CA THR A 114 24.08 7.70 -12.05
C THR A 114 25.40 8.12 -12.70
N GLU A 115 26.35 7.20 -12.85
CA GLU A 115 27.57 7.48 -13.60
C GLU A 115 27.19 7.81 -15.07
N GLY A 116 27.61 8.97 -15.55
CA GLY A 116 27.21 9.45 -16.88
C GLY A 116 25.74 9.88 -16.97
N GLY A 117 25.06 10.09 -15.84
CA GLY A 117 23.72 10.68 -15.81
C GLY A 117 23.66 12.05 -16.50
N GLY A 118 22.45 12.42 -16.92
CA GLY A 118 22.13 13.72 -17.48
C GLY A 118 22.41 14.88 -16.51
N GLN A 119 22.23 16.10 -17.00
CA GLN A 119 22.37 17.29 -16.16
C GLN A 119 21.38 17.24 -14.98
N PRO A 120 21.81 17.65 -13.76
CA PRO A 120 20.89 17.79 -12.64
C PRO A 120 19.70 18.67 -13.01
N LEU A 121 18.53 18.29 -12.50
CA LEU A 121 17.30 19.05 -12.67
C LEU A 121 17.26 20.19 -11.65
N ASP A 122 17.13 21.42 -12.12
CA ASP A 122 16.89 22.57 -11.22
C ASP A 122 15.40 22.64 -10.84
N VAL A 123 15.12 22.46 -9.56
CA VAL A 123 13.78 22.48 -8.97
C VAL A 123 13.76 23.52 -7.85
N GLY A 124 13.35 24.74 -8.20
CA GLY A 124 13.26 25.84 -7.24
C GLY A 124 14.61 26.27 -6.65
N GLY A 125 15.71 26.13 -7.40
CA GLY A 125 17.07 26.42 -6.94
C GLY A 125 17.77 25.22 -6.30
N VAL A 126 17.08 24.09 -6.12
CA VAL A 126 17.66 22.83 -5.66
C VAL A 126 18.08 22.00 -6.87
N GLN A 127 19.35 21.57 -6.88
CA GLN A 127 19.89 20.70 -7.91
C GLN A 127 19.57 19.25 -7.57
N MET A 128 18.65 18.64 -8.31
CA MET A 128 18.27 17.24 -8.18
C MET A 128 19.10 16.39 -9.14
N PRO A 129 20.10 15.62 -8.68
CA PRO A 129 20.84 14.72 -9.56
C PRO A 129 19.92 13.64 -10.14
N GLN A 130 20.22 13.21 -11.36
CA GLN A 130 19.64 11.99 -11.90
C GLN A 130 20.18 10.79 -11.12
N VAL A 131 19.28 9.86 -10.76
CA VAL A 131 19.59 8.66 -9.98
C VAL A 131 19.02 7.42 -10.66
N GLY A 132 19.53 6.25 -10.27
CA GLY A 132 19.11 4.97 -10.84
C GLY A 132 19.50 4.79 -12.31
N GLU A 133 19.08 3.67 -12.90
CA GLU A 133 19.23 3.47 -14.33
C GLU A 133 18.15 4.29 -15.04
N SER A 134 18.57 5.23 -15.90
CA SER A 134 17.66 5.99 -16.77
C SER A 134 17.73 5.42 -18.17
N GLY A 135 16.58 5.13 -18.76
CA GLY A 135 16.47 4.45 -20.04
C GLY A 135 15.20 4.79 -20.79
N GLU A 136 14.85 3.96 -21.77
CA GLU A 136 13.67 4.18 -22.62
C GLU A 136 12.36 4.10 -21.84
N SER A 137 12.33 3.36 -20.72
CA SER A 137 11.12 3.11 -19.93
C SER A 137 11.15 3.71 -18.52
N ASN A 138 12.25 4.35 -18.09
CA ASN A 138 12.33 4.91 -16.75
C ASN A 138 13.24 6.14 -16.65
N CYS A 139 13.00 6.98 -15.65
CA CYS A 139 13.89 8.06 -15.27
C CYS A 139 13.62 8.48 -13.83
N ALA A 140 14.65 8.85 -13.08
CA ALA A 140 14.51 9.29 -11.70
C ALA A 140 15.42 10.46 -11.35
N TYR A 141 14.93 11.34 -10.48
CA TYR A 141 15.68 12.46 -9.90
C TYR A 141 15.55 12.44 -8.39
N SER A 142 16.62 12.78 -7.68
CA SER A 142 16.60 12.79 -6.21
C SER A 142 16.64 14.21 -5.64
N TYR A 143 15.73 14.51 -4.70
CA TYR A 143 15.73 15.74 -3.93
C TYR A 143 16.55 15.52 -2.64
N PRO A 144 17.69 16.20 -2.45
CA PRO A 144 18.53 16.00 -1.27
C PRO A 144 17.80 16.46 0.00
N ILE A 145 17.74 15.60 1.03
CA ILE A 145 17.16 15.95 2.34
C ILE A 145 18.22 16.20 3.40
N GLU A 146 19.49 15.97 3.08
CA GLU A 146 20.63 16.26 3.94
C GLU A 146 21.55 17.32 3.31
N PRO A 147 22.30 18.09 4.12
CA PRO A 147 23.30 19.00 3.60
C PRO A 147 24.37 18.27 2.79
N ALA A 148 24.80 18.86 1.68
CA ALA A 148 25.88 18.30 0.86
C ALA A 148 27.15 18.06 1.71
N GLY A 149 27.75 16.87 1.56
CA GLY A 149 28.98 16.48 2.25
C GLY A 149 28.81 15.96 3.68
N GLN A 150 27.58 15.75 4.17
CA GLN A 150 27.33 15.01 5.40
C GLN A 150 27.16 13.51 5.11
N GLY A 151 28.08 12.69 5.61
CA GLY A 151 28.08 11.24 5.46
C GLY A 151 28.59 10.74 4.10
N ASP A 152 28.83 9.43 4.02
CA ASP A 152 29.37 8.77 2.81
C ASP A 152 28.30 8.49 1.74
N ALA A 153 27.01 8.53 2.11
CA ALA A 153 25.88 8.33 1.21
C ALA A 153 24.75 9.32 1.56
N PRO A 154 24.57 10.41 0.80
CA PRO A 154 23.52 11.39 1.09
C PRO A 154 22.15 10.74 0.86
N TRP A 155 21.18 11.02 1.73
CA TRP A 155 19.79 10.60 1.54
C TRP A 155 18.99 11.64 0.75
N GLY A 156 17.95 11.18 0.06
CA GLY A 156 17.06 12.04 -0.72
C GLY A 156 15.68 11.43 -0.97
N ILE A 157 14.76 12.27 -1.41
CA ILE A 157 13.45 11.85 -1.91
C ILE A 157 13.60 11.64 -3.43
N GLU A 158 13.61 10.39 -3.85
CA GLU A 158 13.60 10.02 -5.26
C GLU A 158 12.20 10.23 -5.84
N VAL A 159 12.15 10.92 -6.98
CA VAL A 159 10.99 11.03 -7.86
C VAL A 159 11.30 10.21 -9.11
N ALA A 160 10.78 8.98 -9.14
CA ALA A 160 10.96 8.06 -10.26
C ALA A 160 9.70 7.95 -11.10
N VAL A 161 9.88 7.80 -12.41
CA VAL A 161 8.79 7.55 -13.35
C VAL A 161 9.14 6.34 -14.19
N PHE A 162 8.20 5.41 -14.32
CA PHE A 162 8.26 4.23 -15.18
C PHE A 162 7.13 4.27 -16.19
N SER A 163 7.42 3.80 -17.39
CA SER A 163 6.53 3.83 -18.53
C SER A 163 6.29 2.43 -19.05
N ILE A 164 5.02 2.05 -19.18
CA ILE A 164 4.62 0.85 -19.92
C ILE A 164 3.89 1.34 -21.16
N ALA A 165 4.64 1.40 -22.26
CA ALA A 165 4.20 1.91 -23.56
C ALA A 165 3.74 3.38 -23.57
N GLY A 166 4.31 4.24 -22.71
CA GLY A 166 3.95 5.65 -22.65
C GLY A 166 4.31 6.44 -23.90
N ASN A 167 3.60 7.55 -24.09
CA ASN A 167 3.66 8.42 -25.27
C ASN A 167 4.68 9.58 -25.16
N LYS A 168 5.41 9.67 -24.05
CA LYS A 168 6.41 10.71 -23.75
C LYS A 168 7.72 10.06 -23.32
N ALA A 169 8.83 10.81 -23.38
CA ALA A 169 10.09 10.34 -22.81
C ALA A 169 10.01 10.35 -21.26
N PRO A 170 10.44 9.29 -20.56
CA PRO A 170 10.33 9.22 -19.10
C PRO A 170 11.00 10.39 -18.36
N CYS A 171 12.15 10.88 -18.83
CA CYS A 171 12.82 12.02 -18.18
C CYS A 171 12.09 13.35 -18.35
N ASP A 172 11.33 13.54 -19.44
CA ASP A 172 10.50 14.73 -19.60
C ASP A 172 9.35 14.70 -18.58
N VAL A 173 8.70 13.54 -18.41
CA VAL A 173 7.63 13.33 -17.42
C VAL A 173 8.17 13.49 -16.00
N ALA A 174 9.28 12.84 -15.66
CA ALA A 174 9.91 12.94 -14.35
C ALA A 174 10.34 14.38 -14.03
N GLY A 175 10.92 15.09 -14.99
CA GLY A 175 11.35 16.48 -14.83
C GLY A 175 10.19 17.46 -14.65
N GLU A 176 9.09 17.28 -15.39
CA GLU A 176 7.86 18.07 -15.22
C GLU A 176 7.22 17.79 -13.86
N TYR A 177 7.12 16.51 -13.48
CA TYR A 177 6.48 16.11 -12.23
C TYR A 177 7.26 16.56 -11.00
N ALA A 178 8.59 16.36 -10.97
CA ALA A 178 9.45 16.80 -9.88
C ALA A 178 9.34 18.32 -9.65
N LYS A 179 9.26 19.13 -10.72
CA LYS A 179 9.04 20.58 -10.61
C LYS A 179 7.70 20.94 -9.99
N ALA A 180 6.65 20.19 -10.29
CA ALA A 180 5.33 20.40 -9.68
C ALA A 180 5.31 19.99 -8.20
N LEU A 181 6.12 18.99 -7.81
CA LEU A 181 6.26 18.55 -6.43
C LEU A 181 7.18 19.43 -5.58
N ALA A 182 7.93 20.37 -6.17
CA ALA A 182 8.92 21.19 -5.48
C ALA A 182 8.49 21.73 -4.12
N PRO A 183 7.28 22.31 -3.95
CA PRO A 183 6.86 22.81 -2.64
C PRO A 183 6.72 21.70 -1.58
N ARG A 184 6.24 20.51 -1.97
CA ARG A 184 6.04 19.37 -1.07
C ARG A 184 7.35 18.61 -0.79
N LEU A 185 8.32 18.69 -1.70
CA LEU A 185 9.67 18.15 -1.46
C LEU A 185 10.45 19.04 -0.48
N ALA A 186 10.27 20.36 -0.59
CA ALA A 186 10.87 21.33 0.32
C ALA A 186 10.21 21.31 1.72
N ASP A 187 8.89 21.14 1.79
CA ASP A 187 8.15 21.00 3.05
C ASP A 187 7.29 19.73 3.03
N PRO A 188 7.90 18.55 3.31
CA PRO A 188 7.21 17.27 3.39
C PRO A 188 5.94 17.30 4.26
N PRO A 189 4.77 16.90 3.72
CA PRO A 189 3.55 16.78 4.51
C PRO A 189 3.77 15.76 5.63
N LEU A 190 3.36 16.13 6.84
CA LEU A 190 3.46 15.24 8.01
C LEU A 190 2.28 14.27 8.05
N ARG A 191 2.52 13.03 8.50
CA ARG A 191 1.46 12.04 8.74
C ARG A 191 0.44 12.52 9.77
N SER A 192 0.91 13.27 10.77
CA SER A 192 0.03 13.88 11.79
C SER A 192 -0.95 14.91 11.21
N ALA A 193 -0.71 15.40 9.99
CA ALA A 193 -1.64 16.30 9.30
C ALA A 193 -2.79 15.56 8.60
N GLY A 194 -2.81 14.21 8.63
CA GLY A 194 -3.86 13.41 8.01
C GLY A 194 -3.92 13.60 6.50
N GLY A 195 -2.76 13.65 5.84
CA GLY A 195 -2.62 13.90 4.40
C GLY A 195 -3.29 12.85 3.52
N THR A 196 -3.39 11.62 4.02
CA THR A 196 -3.93 10.43 3.36
C THR A 196 -5.00 9.71 4.19
N LYS A 197 -5.82 8.88 3.54
CA LYS A 197 -6.81 7.98 4.16
C LYS A 197 -6.82 6.59 3.50
N PRO A 198 -6.81 5.48 4.25
CA PRO A 198 -6.61 5.43 5.71
C PRO A 198 -5.20 5.88 6.12
N ALA A 199 -5.04 6.28 7.38
CA ALA A 199 -3.71 6.58 7.93
C ALA A 199 -2.91 5.28 8.15
N LEU A 200 -1.62 5.29 7.83
CA LEU A 200 -0.74 4.13 8.04
C LEU A 200 -0.21 4.12 9.48
N GLY A 201 -0.89 3.42 10.38
CA GLY A 201 -0.54 3.42 11.81
C GLY A 201 0.86 2.85 12.13
N ILE A 202 1.37 1.94 11.29
CA ILE A 202 2.65 1.25 11.50
C ILE A 202 3.85 2.19 11.57
N THR A 203 3.79 3.32 10.88
CA THR A 203 4.91 4.25 10.75
C THR A 203 5.14 5.09 12.00
N ALA A 204 4.24 5.03 12.99
CA ALA A 204 4.47 5.64 14.30
C ALA A 204 5.42 4.82 15.19
N SER A 205 5.68 3.57 14.84
CA SER A 205 6.64 2.74 15.56
C SER A 205 8.07 3.04 15.07
N ASP A 206 9.06 2.80 15.94
CA ASP A 206 10.48 2.82 15.58
C ASP A 206 10.95 1.38 15.36
N PRO A 207 11.38 0.96 14.15
CA PRO A 207 11.85 -0.39 13.90
C PRO A 207 13.05 -0.76 14.79
N CYS A 208 13.86 0.22 15.23
CA CYS A 208 14.95 -0.06 16.18
C CYS A 208 14.46 -0.28 17.61
N ALA A 209 13.32 0.30 18.01
CA ALA A 209 12.69 -0.05 19.29
C ALA A 209 12.09 -1.46 19.26
N VAL A 210 11.53 -1.86 18.10
CA VAL A 210 11.08 -3.23 17.87
C VAL A 210 12.25 -4.21 17.92
N ALA A 211 13.35 -3.91 17.22
CA ALA A 211 14.57 -4.72 17.26
C ALA A 211 15.19 -4.78 18.67
N ALA A 212 15.21 -3.68 19.43
CA ALA A 212 15.68 -3.67 20.82
C ALA A 212 14.90 -4.66 21.70
N ALA A 213 13.58 -4.74 21.51
CA ALA A 213 12.73 -5.67 22.25
C ALA A 213 13.01 -7.14 21.91
N MET A 214 13.57 -7.45 20.75
CA MET A 214 13.94 -8.80 20.33
C MET A 214 15.18 -9.33 21.08
N VAL A 215 16.08 -8.44 21.53
CA VAL A 215 17.39 -8.80 22.11
C VAL A 215 17.31 -9.87 23.22
N PRO A 216 16.42 -9.77 24.23
CA PRO A 216 16.36 -10.78 25.29
C PRO A 216 15.95 -12.17 24.78
N ALA A 217 15.06 -12.23 23.79
CA ALA A 217 14.61 -13.47 23.17
C ALA A 217 15.74 -14.12 22.35
N MET A 218 16.47 -13.31 21.57
CA MET A 218 17.63 -13.77 20.80
C MET A 218 18.76 -14.27 21.71
N ALA A 219 19.04 -13.55 22.79
CA ALA A 219 20.10 -13.89 23.74
C ALA A 219 19.78 -15.07 24.66
N GLY A 220 18.48 -15.42 24.82
CA GLY A 220 18.03 -16.38 25.81
C GLY A 220 18.24 -15.92 27.26
N GLY A 221 18.40 -14.62 27.50
CA GLY A 221 18.71 -14.06 28.81
C GLY A 221 19.29 -12.63 28.77
N PRO A 222 19.77 -12.11 29.92
CA PRO A 222 20.40 -10.80 30.00
C PRO A 222 21.69 -10.73 29.16
N THR A 223 21.87 -9.65 28.41
CA THR A 223 23.08 -9.39 27.63
C THR A 223 24.07 -8.52 28.40
N GLY A 224 25.36 -8.76 28.20
CA GLY A 224 26.42 -7.90 28.72
C GLY A 224 26.56 -6.61 27.91
N PRO A 225 27.26 -5.60 28.44
CA PRO A 225 27.60 -4.39 27.69
C PRO A 225 28.36 -4.74 26.40
N GLY A 226 27.98 -4.13 25.28
CA GLY A 226 28.64 -4.35 23.98
C GLY A 226 28.31 -5.67 23.29
N ALA A 227 27.40 -6.48 23.84
CA ALA A 227 26.96 -7.72 23.20
C ALA A 227 25.97 -7.51 22.04
N VAL A 228 25.51 -6.27 21.82
CA VAL A 228 24.56 -5.92 20.77
C VAL A 228 25.22 -4.92 19.83
N ALA A 229 25.09 -5.14 18.52
CA ALA A 229 25.52 -4.20 17.50
C ALA A 229 24.43 -4.04 16.44
N VAL A 230 24.19 -2.81 16.01
CA VAL A 230 23.30 -2.51 14.87
C VAL A 230 24.09 -2.70 13.58
N SER A 231 23.58 -3.53 12.69
CA SER A 231 24.23 -3.86 11.41
C SER A 231 23.62 -3.16 10.21
N ASP A 232 22.34 -2.79 10.30
CA ASP A 232 21.62 -2.07 9.25
C ASP A 232 20.55 -1.17 9.88
N LEU A 233 20.40 0.04 9.34
CA LEU A 233 19.49 1.05 9.86
C LEU A 233 18.95 1.89 8.70
N GLU A 234 17.64 1.77 8.49
CA GLU A 234 16.88 2.49 7.48
C GLU A 234 15.56 3.00 8.11
N PRO A 235 14.82 3.91 7.46
CA PRO A 235 13.61 4.49 8.04
C PRO A 235 12.59 3.47 8.54
N TYR A 236 12.46 2.33 7.85
CA TYR A 236 11.47 1.29 8.14
C TYR A 236 12.09 -0.06 8.51
N LYS A 237 13.41 -0.12 8.74
CA LYS A 237 14.15 -1.36 9.03
C LYS A 237 15.27 -1.14 10.04
N CYS A 238 15.43 -2.09 10.95
CA CYS A 238 16.56 -2.13 11.87
C CYS A 238 17.05 -3.57 12.03
N SER A 239 18.31 -3.81 11.68
CA SER A 239 18.95 -5.12 11.84
C SER A 239 19.98 -5.07 12.95
N ILE A 240 19.96 -6.10 13.79
CA ILE A 240 20.85 -6.23 14.95
C ILE A 240 21.57 -7.57 14.93
N THR A 241 22.75 -7.57 15.54
CA THR A 241 23.49 -8.78 15.88
C THR A 241 23.68 -8.83 17.39
N VAL A 242 23.56 -10.02 17.96
CA VAL A 242 23.71 -10.27 19.38
C VAL A 242 24.77 -11.37 19.58
N ASP A 243 25.81 -11.05 20.33
CA ASP A 243 26.85 -11.99 20.73
C ASP A 243 26.40 -12.75 21.99
N VAL A 244 26.09 -14.03 21.82
CA VAL A 244 25.58 -14.94 22.85
C VAL A 244 26.71 -15.81 23.37
N GLY A 245 27.00 -15.70 24.67
CA GLY A 245 27.96 -16.58 25.32
C GLY A 245 27.43 -18.01 25.42
N SER A 246 28.16 -18.96 24.85
CA SER A 246 27.94 -20.40 25.04
C SER A 246 29.14 -20.99 25.78
N GLY A 247 28.95 -22.14 26.44
CA GLY A 247 30.06 -22.88 27.06
C GLY A 247 31.18 -23.27 26.07
N ALA A 248 30.94 -23.14 24.76
CA ALA A 248 31.89 -23.40 23.68
C ALA A 248 32.49 -22.13 23.03
N GLY A 249 32.12 -20.92 23.49
CA GLY A 249 32.58 -19.64 22.93
C GLY A 249 31.44 -18.66 22.65
N VAL A 250 31.72 -17.57 21.95
CA VAL A 250 30.72 -16.57 21.56
C VAL A 250 30.08 -16.97 20.23
N ARG A 251 28.75 -17.01 20.21
CA ARG A 251 27.94 -17.28 19.03
C ARG A 251 27.23 -15.99 18.63
N ARG A 252 27.30 -15.61 17.35
CA ARG A 252 26.60 -14.43 16.85
C ARG A 252 25.24 -14.82 16.30
N VAL A 253 24.20 -14.16 16.78
CA VAL A 253 22.81 -14.32 16.33
C VAL A 253 22.39 -13.03 15.65
N SER A 254 21.76 -13.12 14.48
CA SER A 254 21.26 -11.97 13.74
C SER A 254 19.74 -11.94 13.81
N GLY A 255 19.17 -10.73 13.80
CA GLY A 255 17.74 -10.53 13.66
C GLY A 255 17.44 -9.16 13.07
N SER A 256 16.26 -9.02 12.48
CA SER A 256 15.81 -7.74 11.92
C SER A 256 14.33 -7.53 12.20
N ALA A 257 13.95 -6.27 12.30
CA ALA A 257 12.56 -5.81 12.27
C ALA A 257 12.39 -4.85 11.09
N GLU A 258 11.40 -5.10 10.26
CA GLU A 258 11.11 -4.33 9.05
C GLU A 258 9.61 -4.07 8.92
N PHE A 259 9.23 -2.87 8.49
CA PHE A 259 7.84 -2.54 8.21
C PHE A 259 7.62 -2.62 6.70
N THR A 260 6.79 -3.56 6.29
CA THR A 260 6.54 -3.91 4.89
C THR A 260 5.04 -3.97 4.60
N LEU A 261 4.68 -4.18 3.35
CA LEU A 261 3.33 -4.47 2.89
C LEU A 261 3.27 -5.94 2.46
N ALA A 262 2.42 -6.71 3.13
CA ALA A 262 2.12 -8.08 2.74
C ALA A 262 0.75 -8.14 2.04
N SER A 263 0.55 -9.17 1.21
CA SER A 263 -0.80 -9.47 0.74
C SER A 263 -1.68 -9.83 1.93
N ALA A 264 -2.90 -9.31 1.97
CA ALA A 264 -3.88 -9.63 3.00
C ALA A 264 -4.18 -11.13 3.07
N SER A 265 -3.95 -11.88 1.97
CA SER A 265 -4.11 -13.34 1.94
C SER A 265 -3.03 -14.10 2.69
N ASP A 266 -1.88 -13.49 2.92
CA ASP A 266 -0.69 -14.17 3.43
C ASP A 266 -0.65 -14.11 4.96
N VAL A 267 -1.44 -13.21 5.56
CA VAL A 267 -1.48 -12.93 7.00
C VAL A 267 -2.77 -13.48 7.61
N GLY A 268 -2.69 -14.02 8.83
CA GLY A 268 -3.85 -14.50 9.60
C GLY A 268 -3.92 -16.02 9.76
N SER A 269 -2.90 -16.76 9.32
CA SER A 269 -2.78 -18.21 9.55
C SER A 269 -2.41 -18.55 10.99
N VAL A 270 -1.78 -17.62 11.71
CA VAL A 270 -1.40 -17.76 13.12
C VAL A 270 -1.67 -16.46 13.89
N THR A 271 -1.48 -16.51 15.21
CA THR A 271 -1.46 -15.32 16.07
C THR A 271 -0.05 -15.10 16.61
N ILE A 272 0.48 -13.89 16.46
CA ILE A 272 1.77 -13.47 17.04
C ILE A 272 1.49 -12.39 18.09
N GLY A 273 1.76 -12.71 19.35
CA GLY A 273 1.29 -11.89 20.46
C GLY A 273 -0.24 -11.78 20.46
N ARG A 274 -0.75 -10.61 20.09
CA ARG A 274 -2.20 -10.33 19.96
C ARG A 274 -2.65 -10.06 18.51
N PHE A 275 -1.74 -10.16 17.55
CA PHE A 275 -1.97 -9.74 16.17
C PHE A 275 -2.11 -10.94 15.24
N PRO A 276 -2.95 -10.85 14.20
CA PRO A 276 -2.95 -11.84 13.12
C PRO A 276 -1.60 -11.82 12.42
N GLY A 277 -1.10 -13.01 12.06
CA GLY A 277 0.24 -13.16 11.52
C GLY A 277 0.44 -14.40 10.66
N ALA A 278 1.68 -14.59 10.21
CA ALA A 278 2.17 -15.71 9.41
C ALA A 278 3.58 -16.12 9.83
N ARG A 279 3.99 -17.33 9.45
CA ARG A 279 5.35 -17.84 9.65
C ARG A 279 5.86 -18.49 8.39
N ASN A 280 7.06 -18.11 7.98
CA ASN A 280 7.70 -18.66 6.80
C ASN A 280 9.12 -19.13 7.14
N GLN A 281 9.54 -20.25 6.57
CA GLN A 281 10.93 -20.71 6.69
C GLN A 281 11.76 -20.07 5.57
N LEU A 282 12.83 -19.36 5.93
CA LEU A 282 13.77 -18.70 5.02
C LEU A 282 15.14 -19.40 5.09
N GLY A 283 15.22 -20.59 4.49
CA GLY A 283 16.44 -21.40 4.53
C GLY A 283 16.78 -21.85 5.95
N ILE A 284 17.87 -21.31 6.51
CA ILE A 284 18.31 -21.58 7.89
C ILE A 284 17.63 -20.67 8.93
N ASN A 285 17.04 -19.56 8.49
CA ASN A 285 16.33 -18.61 9.33
C ASN A 285 14.82 -18.81 9.19
N CYS A 286 14.07 -18.21 10.09
CA CYS A 286 12.63 -18.12 9.99
C CYS A 286 12.20 -16.65 10.03
N GLN A 287 11.05 -16.41 9.42
CA GLN A 287 10.39 -15.13 9.32
C GLN A 287 9.03 -15.24 10.00
N ALA A 288 8.67 -14.20 10.73
CA ALA A 288 7.34 -14.02 11.29
C ALA A 288 6.83 -12.65 10.87
N GLU A 289 5.63 -12.62 10.31
CA GLU A 289 4.96 -11.40 9.87
C GLU A 289 3.68 -11.20 10.68
N PHE A 290 3.39 -10.00 11.16
CA PHE A 290 2.12 -9.72 11.84
C PHE A 290 1.57 -8.34 11.49
N ALA A 291 0.24 -8.23 11.42
CA ALA A 291 -0.45 -6.99 11.10
C ALA A 291 -0.95 -6.30 12.39
N PRO A 292 -0.26 -5.26 12.89
CA PRO A 292 -0.64 -4.61 14.14
C PRO A 292 -1.89 -3.71 14.03
N PHE A 293 -2.30 -3.36 12.81
CA PHE A 293 -3.41 -2.46 12.54
C PHE A 293 -4.34 -3.06 11.49
N ASP A 294 -5.63 -2.79 11.64
CA ASP A 294 -6.66 -3.17 10.68
C ASP A 294 -6.73 -2.14 9.55
N THR A 295 -5.65 -2.07 8.76
CA THR A 295 -5.54 -1.16 7.61
C THR A 295 -5.46 -2.00 6.35
N LEU A 296 -6.56 -2.04 5.60
CA LEU A 296 -6.64 -2.69 4.30
C LEU A 296 -6.40 -1.67 3.19
N LEU A 297 -5.43 -1.94 2.34
CA LEU A 297 -5.07 -1.14 1.19
C LEU A 297 -5.49 -1.90 -0.07
N ALA A 298 -6.67 -1.54 -0.60
CA ALA A 298 -7.20 -2.15 -1.81
C ALA A 298 -6.90 -1.25 -3.02
N GLY A 299 -6.05 -1.75 -3.91
CA GLY A 299 -5.76 -1.11 -5.19
C GLY A 299 -6.77 -1.50 -6.26
N ASN A 300 -6.32 -1.39 -7.51
CA ASN A 300 -7.10 -1.75 -8.69
C ASN A 300 -7.61 -3.20 -8.64
N PRO A 301 -8.77 -3.49 -9.26
CA PRO A 301 -9.31 -4.83 -9.32
C PRO A 301 -8.34 -5.86 -9.90
N GLY A 302 -8.25 -7.01 -9.24
CA GLY A 302 -7.36 -8.11 -9.62
C GLY A 302 -6.01 -8.11 -8.90
N ILE A 303 -5.65 -7.02 -8.21
CA ILE A 303 -4.51 -7.00 -7.29
C ILE A 303 -5.01 -7.37 -5.89
N PRO A 304 -4.41 -8.38 -5.21
CA PRO A 304 -4.75 -8.67 -3.83
C PRO A 304 -4.56 -7.44 -2.95
N PRO A 305 -5.52 -7.11 -2.06
CA PRO A 305 -5.33 -6.04 -1.09
C PRO A 305 -4.07 -6.28 -0.28
N SER A 306 -3.36 -5.20 0.05
CA SER A 306 -2.18 -5.26 0.90
C SER A 306 -2.52 -4.77 2.31
N ILE A 307 -1.77 -5.25 3.29
CA ILE A 307 -1.84 -4.76 4.67
C ILE A 307 -0.44 -4.43 5.17
N PRO A 308 -0.25 -3.34 5.94
CA PRO A 308 1.02 -3.07 6.59
C PRO A 308 1.31 -4.11 7.68
N VAL A 309 2.48 -4.74 7.59
CA VAL A 309 2.95 -5.74 8.55
C VAL A 309 4.31 -5.38 9.12
N VAL A 310 4.57 -5.93 10.29
CA VAL A 310 5.93 -5.99 10.85
C VAL A 310 6.48 -7.36 10.49
N GLU A 311 7.54 -7.37 9.70
CA GLU A 311 8.33 -8.53 9.40
C GLU A 311 9.47 -8.64 10.41
N VAL A 312 9.64 -9.83 10.97
CA VAL A 312 10.72 -10.14 11.91
C VAL A 312 11.45 -11.38 11.43
N VAL A 313 12.77 -11.29 11.30
CA VAL A 313 13.64 -12.41 10.91
C VAL A 313 14.53 -12.80 12.09
N GLY A 314 14.70 -14.10 12.31
CA GLY A 314 15.57 -14.65 13.34
C GLY A 314 15.78 -16.16 13.19
N GLU A 315 16.42 -16.79 14.18
CA GLU A 315 16.62 -18.24 14.19
C GLU A 315 15.30 -18.98 14.39
N CYS A 316 15.11 -20.09 13.68
CA CYS A 316 13.84 -20.81 13.65
C CYS A 316 13.37 -21.35 15.00
N ASP A 317 14.29 -21.73 15.89
CA ASP A 317 13.96 -22.21 17.23
C ASP A 317 13.59 -21.08 18.20
N GLN A 318 13.89 -19.82 17.85
CA GLN A 318 13.62 -18.64 18.67
C GLN A 318 12.53 -17.72 18.09
N ILE A 319 12.12 -17.92 16.83
CA ILE A 319 11.29 -16.97 16.09
C ILE A 319 9.97 -16.61 16.80
N ASP A 320 9.36 -17.55 17.50
CA ASP A 320 8.10 -17.32 18.23
C ASP A 320 8.29 -16.33 19.40
N ALA A 321 9.38 -16.50 20.16
CA ALA A 321 9.70 -15.62 21.27
C ALA A 321 10.13 -14.24 20.78
N ILE A 322 10.93 -14.22 19.71
CA ILE A 322 11.39 -13.00 19.04
C ILE A 322 10.21 -12.19 18.52
N ALA A 323 9.31 -12.81 17.75
CA ALA A 323 8.15 -12.14 17.16
C ALA A 323 7.15 -11.67 18.22
N THR A 324 6.96 -12.44 19.30
CA THR A 324 6.12 -12.02 20.43
C THR A 324 6.70 -10.79 21.14
N ALA A 325 8.02 -10.73 21.32
CA ALA A 325 8.68 -9.57 21.91
C ALA A 325 8.56 -8.33 21.01
N ALA A 326 8.78 -8.50 19.70
CA ALA A 326 8.58 -7.46 18.70
C ALA A 326 7.14 -6.92 18.70
N ALA A 327 6.13 -7.80 18.72
CA ALA A 327 4.72 -7.42 18.80
C ALA A 327 4.38 -6.62 20.08
N GLY A 328 5.05 -6.92 21.19
CA GLY A 328 4.91 -6.16 22.44
C GLY A 328 5.47 -4.74 22.40
N ALA A 329 6.36 -4.44 21.45
CA ALA A 329 7.02 -3.14 21.29
C ALA A 329 6.32 -2.19 20.30
N ILE A 330 5.25 -2.64 19.64
CA ILE A 330 4.53 -1.82 18.68
C ILE A 330 3.83 -0.65 19.38
N ALA A 331 4.14 0.55 18.92
CA ALA A 331 3.49 1.76 19.39
C ALA A 331 2.01 1.76 18.97
N PRO A 332 1.11 2.36 19.77
CA PRO A 332 -0.27 2.56 19.33
C PRO A 332 -0.30 3.41 18.06
N ALA A 333 -1.33 3.21 17.22
CA ALA A 333 -1.54 4.05 16.04
C ALA A 333 -1.61 5.52 16.47
N PRO A 334 -0.99 6.44 15.71
CA PRO A 334 -1.12 7.86 15.98
C PRO A 334 -2.58 8.24 15.77
N GLY A 335 -3.20 8.82 16.79
CA GLY A 335 -4.56 9.36 16.68
C GLY A 335 -4.56 10.59 15.78
N GLY A 336 -5.00 10.44 14.54
CA GLY A 336 -5.20 11.54 13.61
C GLY A 336 -6.34 11.20 12.67
N ALA A 337 -7.42 11.98 12.70
CA ALA A 337 -8.46 11.85 11.69
C ALA A 337 -7.91 12.37 10.35
N PRO A 338 -8.20 11.70 9.22
CA PRO A 338 -7.91 12.27 7.92
C PRO A 338 -8.56 13.65 7.78
N ARG A 339 -7.86 14.60 7.17
CA ARG A 339 -8.45 15.89 6.82
C ARG A 339 -9.47 15.73 5.69
N ASP A 340 -10.37 16.70 5.52
CA ASP A 340 -11.45 16.65 4.53
C ASP A 340 -10.97 16.40 3.09
N ASN A 341 -9.79 16.90 2.74
CA ASN A 341 -9.14 16.73 1.44
C ASN A 341 -7.92 15.80 1.48
N ALA A 342 -7.93 14.80 2.38
CA ALA A 342 -6.95 13.73 2.37
C ALA A 342 -7.02 12.93 1.06
N LEU A 343 -5.86 12.60 0.50
CA LEU A 343 -5.79 11.68 -0.65
C LEU A 343 -6.26 10.29 -0.22
N ALA A 344 -7.14 9.67 -1.00
CA ALA A 344 -7.49 8.27 -0.79
C ALA A 344 -6.31 7.39 -1.20
N LEU A 345 -5.93 6.46 -0.33
CA LEU A 345 -5.04 5.37 -0.68
C LEU A 345 -5.88 4.22 -1.21
N GLY A 346 -5.43 3.62 -2.30
CA GLY A 346 -6.10 2.56 -3.02
C GLY A 346 -6.43 2.97 -4.44
N ASP A 347 -7.48 2.35 -4.96
CA ASP A 347 -8.12 2.71 -6.21
C ASP A 347 -8.70 4.15 -6.14
N LEU A 348 -8.27 5.00 -7.08
CA LEU A 348 -8.71 6.40 -7.20
C LEU A 348 -9.93 6.55 -8.11
N ASP A 349 -10.29 5.52 -8.87
CA ASP A 349 -11.52 5.41 -9.65
C ASP A 349 -12.30 4.16 -9.20
N PRO A 350 -12.62 4.04 -7.90
CA PRO A 350 -13.18 2.80 -7.36
C PRO A 350 -14.51 2.48 -8.04
N PRO A 351 -14.80 1.17 -8.26
CA PRO A 351 -16.09 0.78 -8.80
C PRO A 351 -17.27 1.34 -7.98
N PRO A 352 -18.44 1.54 -8.61
CA PRO A 352 -19.61 2.05 -7.91
C PRO A 352 -19.93 1.20 -6.66
N THR A 353 -20.12 1.87 -5.52
CA THR A 353 -20.62 1.21 -4.32
C THR A 353 -22.10 0.88 -4.50
N ALA A 354 -22.61 -0.06 -3.71
CA ALA A 354 -24.02 -0.38 -3.70
C ALA A 354 -24.90 0.85 -3.45
N GLU A 355 -24.50 1.70 -2.50
CA GLU A 355 -25.20 2.95 -2.18
C GLU A 355 -25.15 3.94 -3.36
N SER A 356 -23.99 4.17 -3.97
CA SER A 356 -23.87 5.12 -5.09
C SER A 356 -24.59 4.63 -6.35
N ALA A 357 -24.68 3.31 -6.54
CA ALA A 357 -25.45 2.69 -7.61
C ALA A 357 -26.96 2.66 -7.35
N GLY A 358 -27.42 2.97 -6.12
CA GLY A 358 -28.83 2.84 -5.73
C GLY A 358 -29.30 1.39 -5.57
N SER A 359 -28.37 0.47 -5.31
CA SER A 359 -28.67 -0.94 -5.10
C SER A 359 -29.32 -1.16 -3.72
N PRO A 360 -30.39 -1.97 -3.62
CA PRO A 360 -31.07 -2.23 -2.35
C PRO A 360 -30.29 -3.19 -1.44
N PHE A 361 -29.17 -3.73 -1.89
CA PHE A 361 -28.23 -4.52 -1.10
C PHE A 361 -26.81 -4.31 -1.61
N ASP A 362 -25.82 -4.66 -0.81
CA ASP A 362 -24.43 -4.63 -1.24
C ASP A 362 -23.97 -6.03 -1.68
N PRO A 363 -23.65 -6.22 -2.99
CA PRO A 363 -23.14 -7.50 -3.49
C PRO A 363 -21.79 -7.91 -2.89
N CYS A 364 -21.08 -7.02 -2.20
CA CYS A 364 -19.78 -7.29 -1.58
C CYS A 364 -19.87 -7.75 -0.12
N THR A 365 -20.90 -7.31 0.61
CA THR A 365 -21.15 -7.68 2.01
C THR A 365 -22.31 -8.67 2.19
N VAL A 366 -22.81 -9.20 1.06
CA VAL A 366 -23.84 -10.25 0.88
C VAL A 366 -24.39 -10.79 2.18
N VAL A 367 -25.45 -10.20 2.73
CA VAL A 367 -26.26 -10.83 3.79
C VAL A 367 -25.47 -11.69 4.79
N ASP A 368 -24.38 -11.11 5.31
CA ASP A 368 -23.37 -11.69 6.22
C ASP A 368 -22.09 -12.28 5.58
N GLY A 369 -21.78 -12.01 4.31
CA GLY A 369 -20.53 -12.38 3.62
C GLY A 369 -20.48 -13.82 3.05
N TRP A 370 -19.34 -14.50 3.23
CA TRP A 370 -19.13 -15.90 2.82
C TRP A 370 -20.11 -16.89 3.48
N GLN A 371 -20.72 -16.48 4.59
CA GLN A 371 -21.75 -17.19 5.32
C GLN A 371 -23.01 -17.40 4.47
N ALA A 372 -23.19 -16.61 3.40
CA ALA A 372 -24.26 -16.83 2.43
C ALA A 372 -24.03 -18.08 1.54
N TYR A 373 -22.79 -18.55 1.43
CA TYR A 373 -22.41 -19.69 0.59
C TYR A 373 -22.58 -21.02 1.34
N PRO A 374 -22.81 -22.15 0.64
CA PRO A 374 -22.80 -23.47 1.27
C PRO A 374 -21.47 -23.74 1.99
N THR A 375 -21.52 -24.35 3.18
CA THR A 375 -20.33 -24.53 4.05
C THR A 375 -19.21 -25.34 3.41
N ASP A 376 -19.52 -26.24 2.47
CA ASP A 376 -18.54 -27.07 1.76
C ASP A 376 -17.82 -26.36 0.60
N VAL A 377 -18.21 -25.13 0.26
CA VAL A 377 -17.50 -24.26 -0.69
C VAL A 377 -16.97 -22.98 -0.04
N GLN A 378 -17.19 -22.80 1.26
CA GLN A 378 -16.58 -21.69 2.00
C GLN A 378 -15.08 -21.96 2.15
N PRO A 379 -14.22 -20.97 1.91
CA PRO A 379 -12.79 -21.12 2.16
C PRO A 379 -12.52 -21.22 3.67
N ASP A 380 -11.52 -22.02 4.06
CA ASP A 380 -11.05 -22.09 5.45
C ASP A 380 -10.62 -20.71 5.99
N SER A 381 -10.09 -19.87 5.10
CA SER A 381 -9.75 -18.47 5.34
C SER A 381 -10.52 -17.58 4.35
N PRO A 382 -11.66 -16.99 4.77
CA PRO A 382 -12.44 -16.06 3.97
C PRO A 382 -11.60 -14.91 3.42
N ARG A 383 -11.53 -14.79 2.10
CA ARG A 383 -10.95 -13.60 1.44
C ARG A 383 -12.03 -12.53 1.28
N PRO A 384 -11.68 -11.23 1.36
CA PRO A 384 -12.63 -10.17 1.03
C PRO A 384 -13.21 -10.36 -0.37
N ALA A 385 -14.49 -10.01 -0.55
CA ALA A 385 -15.08 -9.88 -1.88
C ALA A 385 -14.39 -8.75 -2.64
N VAL A 386 -14.21 -8.90 -3.96
CA VAL A 386 -13.54 -7.91 -4.80
C VAL A 386 -14.58 -7.16 -5.62
N PRO A 387 -14.76 -5.84 -5.44
CA PRO A 387 -15.64 -5.04 -6.28
C PRO A 387 -15.34 -5.23 -7.77
N MET A 388 -16.39 -5.26 -8.58
CA MET A 388 -16.28 -5.39 -10.03
C MET A 388 -16.27 -4.03 -10.68
N ASP A 389 -15.33 -3.78 -11.59
CA ASP A 389 -15.46 -2.69 -12.56
C ASP A 389 -16.79 -2.81 -13.31
N VAL A 390 -17.52 -1.70 -13.35
CA VAL A 390 -18.80 -1.60 -14.05
C VAL A 390 -18.65 -0.62 -15.20
N ARG A 391 -18.69 -1.13 -16.42
CA ARG A 391 -18.63 -0.29 -17.62
C ARG A 391 -20.01 0.27 -17.94
N PRO A 392 -20.09 1.41 -18.65
CA PRO A 392 -21.39 2.00 -19.01
C PRO A 392 -22.33 1.06 -19.80
N ASP A 393 -21.76 0.13 -20.57
CA ASP A 393 -22.48 -0.88 -21.36
C ASP A 393 -22.80 -2.16 -20.58
N ASP A 394 -22.25 -2.34 -19.38
CA ASP A 394 -22.58 -3.49 -18.56
C ASP A 394 -24.04 -3.38 -18.09
N PRO A 395 -24.79 -4.50 -18.10
CA PRO A 395 -26.21 -4.48 -17.76
C PRO A 395 -26.47 -4.39 -16.25
N PHE A 396 -25.42 -4.50 -15.43
CA PHE A 396 -25.46 -4.33 -13.98
C PHE A 396 -24.83 -2.99 -13.59
N LYS A 397 -25.10 -2.54 -12.37
CA LYS A 397 -24.68 -1.23 -11.83
C LYS A 397 -23.70 -1.33 -10.68
N VAL A 398 -23.67 -2.47 -10.00
CA VAL A 398 -22.68 -2.82 -8.98
C VAL A 398 -22.52 -4.34 -8.96
N GLY A 399 -21.34 -4.81 -8.60
CA GLY A 399 -21.06 -6.23 -8.48
C GLY A 399 -19.83 -6.53 -7.64
N CYS A 400 -19.74 -7.77 -7.19
CA CYS A 400 -18.58 -8.27 -6.46
C CYS A 400 -18.22 -9.69 -6.92
N LYS A 401 -16.92 -9.97 -6.94
CA LYS A 401 -16.33 -11.28 -7.22
C LYS A 401 -15.93 -11.97 -5.92
N PHE A 402 -16.11 -13.28 -5.88
CA PHE A 402 -15.77 -14.18 -4.79
C PHE A 402 -14.94 -15.33 -5.35
N ASN A 403 -13.76 -15.55 -4.79
CA ASN A 403 -12.86 -16.61 -5.22
C ASN A 403 -12.45 -17.48 -4.04
N ALA A 404 -12.59 -18.80 -4.18
CA ALA A 404 -12.18 -19.78 -3.18
C ALA A 404 -11.71 -21.07 -3.87
N GLY A 405 -10.40 -21.34 -3.83
CA GLY A 405 -9.82 -22.49 -4.54
C GLY A 405 -10.14 -22.43 -6.04
N ASP A 406 -10.75 -23.50 -6.56
CA ASP A 406 -11.18 -23.61 -7.96
C ASP A 406 -12.54 -22.94 -8.24
N MET A 407 -13.20 -22.39 -7.22
CA MET A 407 -14.47 -21.70 -7.40
C MET A 407 -14.26 -20.21 -7.73
N PHE A 408 -14.91 -19.79 -8.82
CA PHE A 408 -15.17 -18.39 -9.15
C PHE A 408 -16.66 -18.12 -9.01
N SER A 409 -17.01 -17.00 -8.37
CA SER A 409 -18.39 -16.51 -8.28
C SER A 409 -18.43 -15.00 -8.49
N SER A 410 -19.47 -14.50 -9.15
CA SER A 410 -19.80 -13.08 -9.16
C SER A 410 -21.26 -12.87 -8.82
N LEU A 411 -21.54 -11.95 -7.90
CA LEU A 411 -22.87 -11.48 -7.55
C LEU A 411 -23.00 -10.03 -7.98
N VAL A 412 -24.07 -9.71 -8.72
CA VAL A 412 -24.28 -8.37 -9.27
C VAL A 412 -25.72 -7.91 -9.03
N TRP A 413 -25.91 -6.60 -9.05
CA TRP A 413 -27.21 -5.97 -9.10
C TRP A 413 -27.32 -5.03 -10.28
N GLY A 414 -28.47 -5.02 -10.94
CA GLY A 414 -28.77 -4.11 -12.04
C GLY A 414 -30.25 -3.93 -12.29
N LEU A 415 -30.56 -3.07 -13.25
CA LEU A 415 -31.91 -2.88 -13.76
C LEU A 415 -32.15 -3.86 -14.92
N PRO A 416 -33.38 -4.37 -15.10
CA PRO A 416 -33.72 -5.20 -16.24
C PRO A 416 -33.35 -4.52 -17.56
N THR A 417 -32.75 -5.27 -18.47
CA THR A 417 -32.43 -4.79 -19.84
C THR A 417 -33.14 -5.65 -20.88
N GLU A 418 -33.45 -5.06 -22.03
CA GLU A 418 -34.01 -5.81 -23.18
C GLU A 418 -33.03 -6.88 -23.69
N ASP A 419 -31.72 -6.65 -23.52
CA ASP A 419 -30.63 -7.50 -24.02
C ASP A 419 -30.27 -8.68 -23.09
N GLY A 420 -31.14 -9.03 -22.14
CA GLY A 420 -31.08 -10.32 -21.45
C GLY A 420 -30.53 -10.29 -20.02
N PHE A 421 -30.38 -9.13 -19.38
CA PHE A 421 -30.28 -9.07 -17.92
C PHE A 421 -31.69 -9.12 -17.34
N SER A 422 -32.18 -10.36 -17.16
CA SER A 422 -33.57 -10.64 -16.85
C SER A 422 -33.69 -11.84 -15.93
N ALA A 423 -34.69 -11.78 -15.04
CA ALA A 423 -35.15 -12.90 -14.23
C ALA A 423 -36.20 -13.76 -14.97
N ASP A 424 -36.60 -13.38 -16.19
CA ASP A 424 -37.54 -14.11 -17.03
C ASP A 424 -36.79 -15.12 -17.94
N PRO A 425 -37.06 -16.43 -17.84
CA PRO A 425 -36.45 -17.43 -18.72
C PRO A 425 -36.75 -17.20 -20.21
N ALA A 426 -37.86 -16.55 -20.58
CA ALA A 426 -38.19 -16.27 -21.97
C ALA A 426 -37.31 -15.17 -22.59
N ALA A 427 -36.75 -14.28 -21.76
CA ALA A 427 -35.78 -13.27 -22.16
C ALA A 427 -34.34 -13.80 -22.21
N ARG A 428 -34.14 -15.10 -21.95
CA ARG A 428 -32.83 -15.78 -21.89
C ARG A 428 -32.68 -16.79 -23.03
N ARG A 429 -31.47 -17.35 -23.14
CA ARG A 429 -31.14 -18.34 -24.19
C ARG A 429 -31.87 -19.67 -23.97
N ALA A 430 -31.91 -20.48 -25.01
CA ALA A 430 -32.43 -21.84 -24.94
C ALA A 430 -31.69 -22.65 -23.86
N GLY A 431 -32.44 -23.19 -22.90
CA GLY A 431 -31.90 -23.93 -21.75
C GLY A 431 -32.08 -23.24 -20.40
N ALA A 432 -32.49 -21.96 -20.40
CA ALA A 432 -32.90 -21.27 -19.17
C ALA A 432 -34.22 -21.84 -18.62
N VAL A 433 -34.29 -22.05 -17.31
CA VAL A 433 -35.46 -22.62 -16.61
C VAL A 433 -35.99 -21.65 -15.56
N ALA A 434 -37.32 -21.54 -15.47
CA ALA A 434 -37.97 -20.77 -14.42
C ALA A 434 -37.62 -21.35 -13.03
N LYS A 435 -37.33 -20.47 -12.09
CA LYS A 435 -37.06 -20.79 -10.69
C LYS A 435 -37.74 -19.80 -9.76
N GLN A 436 -37.78 -20.17 -8.49
CA GLN A 436 -38.18 -19.25 -7.44
C GLN A 436 -37.10 -19.22 -6.37
N TYR A 437 -36.84 -18.03 -5.85
CA TYR A 437 -35.95 -17.79 -4.72
C TYR A 437 -36.76 -17.03 -3.69
N ALA A 438 -37.00 -17.63 -2.52
CA ALA A 438 -37.87 -17.08 -1.48
C ALA A 438 -39.27 -16.66 -1.99
N GLY A 439 -39.83 -17.44 -2.93
CA GLY A 439 -41.11 -17.16 -3.58
C GLY A 439 -41.08 -16.06 -4.65
N LYS A 440 -39.92 -15.44 -4.92
CA LYS A 440 -39.74 -14.44 -5.97
C LYS A 440 -39.38 -15.11 -7.30
N PRO A 441 -39.90 -14.61 -8.43
CA PRO A 441 -39.61 -15.20 -9.74
C PRO A 441 -38.13 -15.02 -10.10
N GLY A 442 -37.58 -16.04 -10.71
CA GLY A 442 -36.20 -16.05 -11.15
C GLY A 442 -35.94 -17.09 -12.24
N VAL A 443 -34.67 -17.23 -12.58
CA VAL A 443 -34.18 -18.09 -13.65
C VAL A 443 -32.88 -18.80 -13.24
N GLU A 444 -32.64 -19.96 -13.81
CA GLU A 444 -31.36 -20.68 -13.83
C GLU A 444 -30.99 -21.07 -15.25
N GLU A 445 -29.71 -20.97 -15.59
CA GLU A 445 -29.16 -21.42 -16.86
C GLU A 445 -27.80 -22.08 -16.59
N VAL A 446 -27.70 -23.37 -16.93
CA VAL A 446 -26.45 -24.13 -16.83
C VAL A 446 -25.70 -24.03 -18.16
N SER A 447 -24.41 -23.82 -18.09
CA SER A 447 -23.49 -23.77 -19.23
C SER A 447 -22.14 -24.36 -18.84
N THR A 448 -21.17 -24.29 -19.76
CA THR A 448 -19.80 -24.71 -19.53
C THR A 448 -18.88 -23.51 -19.80
N ASN A 449 -17.98 -23.23 -18.86
CA ASN A 449 -16.95 -22.22 -19.05
C ASN A 449 -16.01 -22.65 -20.19
N LYS A 450 -15.88 -21.81 -21.21
CA LYS A 450 -15.08 -22.14 -22.40
C LYS A 450 -13.58 -22.18 -22.14
N ALA A 451 -13.09 -21.47 -21.12
CA ALA A 451 -11.67 -21.35 -20.83
C ALA A 451 -11.12 -22.60 -20.14
N ASN A 452 -11.87 -23.17 -19.19
CA ASN A 452 -11.42 -24.29 -18.37
C ASN A 452 -12.29 -25.56 -18.47
N GLY A 453 -13.41 -25.51 -19.21
CA GLY A 453 -14.31 -26.65 -19.39
C GLY A 453 -15.18 -26.98 -18.17
N GLU A 454 -15.15 -26.17 -17.12
CA GLU A 454 -15.89 -26.42 -15.90
C GLU A 454 -17.37 -26.03 -16.03
N PRO A 455 -18.27 -26.69 -15.25
CA PRO A 455 -19.66 -26.27 -15.15
C PRO A 455 -19.79 -24.82 -14.67
N THR A 456 -20.69 -24.07 -15.31
CA THR A 456 -21.05 -22.71 -14.91
C THR A 456 -22.55 -22.58 -14.77
N CYS A 457 -23.03 -21.93 -13.71
CA CYS A 457 -24.43 -21.58 -13.56
C CYS A 457 -24.61 -20.07 -13.56
N TYR A 458 -25.52 -19.58 -14.40
CA TYR A 458 -26.12 -18.26 -14.26
C TYR A 458 -27.46 -18.40 -13.55
N SER A 459 -27.71 -17.53 -12.59
CA SER A 459 -28.99 -17.43 -11.89
C SER A 459 -29.37 -15.98 -11.71
N ALA A 460 -30.66 -15.66 -11.77
CA ALA A 460 -31.14 -14.32 -11.46
C ALA A 460 -32.50 -14.37 -10.76
N VAL A 461 -32.74 -13.41 -9.87
CA VAL A 461 -33.99 -13.24 -9.14
C VAL A 461 -34.47 -11.80 -9.26
N GLN A 462 -35.76 -11.63 -9.52
CA GLN A 462 -36.42 -10.33 -9.47
C GLN A 462 -36.57 -9.89 -8.01
N ILE A 463 -36.07 -8.69 -7.69
CA ILE A 463 -36.28 -8.01 -6.41
C ILE A 463 -37.01 -6.69 -6.63
N SER A 464 -37.47 -6.02 -5.57
CA SER A 464 -38.37 -4.86 -5.67
C SER A 464 -37.82 -3.70 -6.53
N GLN A 465 -36.50 -3.54 -6.59
CA GLN A 465 -35.84 -2.44 -7.30
C GLN A 465 -34.88 -2.89 -8.41
N GLY A 466 -34.97 -4.12 -8.89
CA GLY A 466 -34.11 -4.60 -9.98
C GLY A 466 -33.91 -6.10 -9.97
N ILE A 467 -32.75 -6.55 -10.42
CA ILE A 467 -32.40 -7.96 -10.52
C ILE A 467 -31.09 -8.18 -9.75
N ALA A 468 -31.10 -9.16 -8.86
CA ALA A 468 -29.87 -9.76 -8.35
C ALA A 468 -29.53 -10.96 -9.24
N ALA A 469 -28.32 -10.98 -9.80
CA ALA A 469 -27.86 -12.05 -10.65
C ALA A 469 -26.51 -12.58 -10.16
N MET A 470 -26.30 -13.89 -10.32
CA MET A 470 -25.10 -14.57 -9.88
C MET A 470 -24.59 -15.51 -10.96
N VAL A 471 -23.27 -15.50 -11.16
CA VAL A 471 -22.58 -16.48 -12.01
C VAL A 471 -21.58 -17.22 -11.15
N THR A 472 -21.65 -18.55 -11.10
CA THR A 472 -20.67 -19.38 -10.41
C THR A 472 -20.09 -20.42 -11.37
N THR A 473 -18.77 -20.57 -11.36
CA THR A 473 -18.03 -21.66 -12.00
C THR A 473 -17.34 -22.46 -10.90
N LEU A 474 -17.63 -23.76 -10.82
CA LEU A 474 -16.87 -24.70 -9.98
C LEU A 474 -17.07 -26.15 -10.46
N PRO A 475 -16.18 -27.08 -10.06
CA PRO A 475 -16.46 -28.51 -10.20
C PRO A 475 -17.76 -28.92 -9.50
N GLY A 476 -18.63 -29.66 -10.18
CA GLY A 476 -19.89 -30.17 -9.60
C GLY A 476 -21.13 -29.36 -9.98
N ASP A 477 -21.93 -28.95 -8.97
CA ASP A 477 -23.21 -28.23 -9.14
C ASP A 477 -23.09 -26.74 -8.76
N PRO A 478 -22.72 -25.86 -9.72
CA PRO A 478 -22.67 -24.41 -9.49
C PRO A 478 -24.05 -23.79 -9.19
N CYS A 479 -25.15 -24.37 -9.64
CA CYS A 479 -26.48 -23.82 -9.38
C CYS A 479 -26.90 -24.02 -7.92
N ARG A 480 -26.37 -25.02 -7.21
CA ARG A 480 -26.58 -25.14 -5.76
C ARG A 480 -26.03 -23.92 -5.01
N VAL A 481 -24.87 -23.42 -5.42
CA VAL A 481 -24.24 -22.23 -4.81
C VAL A 481 -25.08 -20.99 -5.10
N ASN A 482 -25.45 -20.77 -6.37
CA ASN A 482 -26.29 -19.64 -6.75
C ASN A 482 -27.62 -19.62 -5.98
N ARG A 483 -28.29 -20.77 -5.83
CA ARG A 483 -29.53 -20.89 -5.06
C ARG A 483 -29.37 -20.47 -3.61
N ALA A 484 -28.34 -20.99 -2.93
CA ALA A 484 -28.12 -20.67 -1.53
C ALA A 484 -27.95 -19.16 -1.29
N VAL A 485 -27.19 -18.49 -2.15
CA VAL A 485 -26.93 -17.05 -2.02
C VAL A 485 -28.15 -16.22 -2.43
N LEU A 486 -28.74 -16.48 -3.60
CA LEU A 486 -29.87 -15.70 -4.11
C LEU A 486 -31.16 -15.89 -3.28
N GLU A 487 -31.33 -17.05 -2.64
CA GLU A 487 -32.41 -17.27 -1.67
C GLU A 487 -32.28 -16.30 -0.49
N GLN A 488 -31.08 -16.11 0.06
CA GLN A 488 -30.85 -15.17 1.17
C GLN A 488 -31.02 -13.71 0.75
N VAL A 489 -30.54 -13.35 -0.45
CA VAL A 489 -30.77 -12.02 -1.02
C VAL A 489 -32.28 -11.77 -1.17
N ALA A 490 -33.03 -12.71 -1.74
CA ALA A 490 -34.47 -12.59 -1.93
C ALA A 490 -35.25 -12.51 -0.60
N GLN A 491 -34.78 -13.14 0.47
CA GLN A 491 -35.38 -13.08 1.80
C GLN A 491 -35.13 -11.74 2.50
N LYS A 492 -33.90 -11.21 2.41
CA LYS A 492 -33.50 -10.00 3.17
C LYS A 492 -33.76 -8.71 2.39
N VAL A 493 -33.86 -8.77 1.07
CA VAL A 493 -34.12 -7.61 0.21
C VAL A 493 -35.59 -7.65 -0.24
N PRO A 494 -36.42 -6.67 0.12
CA PRO A 494 -37.86 -6.64 -0.18
C PRO A 494 -38.21 -6.77 -1.66
#